data_AF-A0A9P3PDG3-F1
#
_entry.id   AF-A0A9P3PDG3-F1
#
_cell.length_a   1.000
_cell.length_b   1.000
_cell.length_c   1.000
_cell.angle_alpha   90.00
_cell.angle_beta   90.00
_cell.angle_gamma   90.00
#
_symmetry.space_group_name_H-M   'P 1'
#
loop_
_entity.id
_entity.type
_entity.pdbx_description
1 polymer ?
#
loop_
_entity_poly.entity_id
_entity_poly.type
_entity_poly.pdbx_seq_one_letter_code
_entity_poly.pdbx_strand_id
1 'polypeptide(L)'
;MPSLFPLPGPSLPSFKTLLVKGSYHSSAPIHLSLSCTSEAVDSYAILISPSRQDLTVALRQYNDEWLKLNSGLGKVSSLSSRVKLLLLSTLTSAFMPAAFHTTLASPPSLLILHEPSAYFLSSDGITSSKWTLSSYLSLITHALSSLTFLARAGQTAASFALFDSRLDQLRLPMVKQPTYRGDDDDDNRAAPRLEPVFNFAQKYFEWIIVADEEVPSVHETRKKKIMVLHRNGPNGGSVKTWEWSEGHDIGNLDAWPATRLFWPS
;
A
#
# COMPACT_ATOMS: atom_id res chain seq x y z
N MET A 1 -10.91 11.33 -11.53
CA MET A 1 -11.17 10.85 -10.15
C MET A 1 -10.18 9.75 -9.83
N PRO A 2 -9.65 9.68 -8.61
CA PRO A 2 -8.80 8.57 -8.19
C PRO A 2 -9.55 7.25 -8.25
N SER A 3 -8.85 6.16 -8.59
CA SER A 3 -9.42 4.82 -8.68
C SER A 3 -8.35 3.77 -8.37
N LEU A 4 -8.74 2.70 -7.68
CA LEU A 4 -7.88 1.52 -7.46
C LEU A 4 -7.90 0.54 -8.64
N PHE A 5 -8.80 0.74 -9.59
CA PHE A 5 -9.05 -0.17 -10.70
C PHE A 5 -9.24 0.60 -12.01
N PRO A 6 -9.01 -0.02 -13.16
CA PRO A 6 -9.30 0.62 -14.44
C PRO A 6 -10.80 0.88 -14.60
N LEU A 7 -11.17 1.92 -15.34
CA LEU A 7 -12.56 2.19 -15.69
C LEU A 7 -13.14 1.03 -16.52
N PRO A 8 -14.42 0.65 -16.33
CA PRO A 8 -15.47 1.30 -15.54
C PRO A 8 -15.48 0.97 -14.03
N GLY A 9 -14.36 0.53 -13.47
CA GLY A 9 -14.21 0.23 -12.04
C GLY A 9 -14.52 1.40 -11.10
N PRO A 10 -14.60 1.12 -9.79
CA PRO A 10 -15.12 2.05 -8.82
C PRO A 10 -14.21 3.26 -8.60
N SER A 11 -14.80 4.45 -8.68
CA SER A 11 -14.12 5.69 -8.31
C SER A 11 -14.07 5.89 -6.79
N LEU A 12 -12.95 6.43 -6.33
CA LEU A 12 -12.76 6.87 -4.96
C LEU A 12 -13.20 8.33 -4.79
N PRO A 13 -13.66 8.72 -3.59
CA PRO A 13 -13.77 10.14 -3.25
C PRO A 13 -12.39 10.81 -3.27
N SER A 14 -12.37 12.14 -3.36
CA SER A 14 -11.13 12.88 -3.11
C SER A 14 -10.66 12.64 -1.67
N PHE A 15 -9.35 12.42 -1.50
CA PHE A 15 -8.75 12.12 -0.19
C PHE A 15 -7.44 12.86 0.00
N LYS A 16 -7.17 13.26 1.24
CA LYS A 16 -5.82 13.68 1.67
C LYS A 16 -4.98 12.50 2.11
N THR A 17 -5.58 11.60 2.88
CA THR A 17 -4.94 10.40 3.42
C THR A 17 -5.84 9.19 3.23
N LEU A 18 -5.30 8.16 2.58
CA LEU A 18 -5.98 6.89 2.29
C LEU A 18 -5.19 5.72 2.86
N LEU A 19 -5.85 4.84 3.61
CA LEU A 19 -5.31 3.56 4.03
C LEU A 19 -6.02 2.45 3.25
N VAL A 20 -5.27 1.53 2.65
CA VAL A 20 -5.78 0.32 2.00
C VAL A 20 -5.13 -0.88 2.70
N LYS A 21 -5.95 -1.77 3.26
CA LYS A 21 -5.47 -2.97 3.95
C LYS A 21 -6.20 -4.24 3.49
N GLY A 22 -5.66 -5.39 3.86
CA GLY A 22 -6.19 -6.71 3.54
C GLY A 22 -5.77 -7.21 2.14
N SER A 23 -6.54 -8.12 1.56
CA SER A 23 -6.21 -8.80 0.30
C SER A 23 -6.58 -7.98 -0.94
N TYR A 24 -6.01 -6.79 -1.07
CA TYR A 24 -6.20 -5.93 -2.24
C TYR A 24 -5.40 -6.42 -3.45
N HIS A 25 -5.78 -5.95 -4.63
CA HIS A 25 -5.14 -6.29 -5.90
C HIS A 25 -3.71 -5.74 -5.99
N SER A 26 -2.72 -6.57 -6.35
CA SER A 26 -1.29 -6.16 -6.37
C SER A 26 -1.00 -4.95 -7.29
N SER A 27 -1.79 -4.75 -8.34
CA SER A 27 -1.69 -3.56 -9.22
C SER A 27 -2.48 -2.33 -8.74
N ALA A 28 -3.29 -2.41 -7.68
CA ALA A 28 -4.09 -1.28 -7.20
C ALA A 28 -3.26 -0.02 -6.88
N PRO A 29 -2.05 -0.11 -6.29
CA PRO A 29 -1.18 1.07 -6.12
C PRO A 29 -0.79 1.73 -7.46
N ILE A 30 -0.62 0.94 -8.52
CA ILE A 30 -0.29 1.43 -9.86
C ILE A 30 -1.51 2.12 -10.47
N HIS A 31 -2.70 1.50 -10.43
CA HIS A 31 -3.93 2.11 -10.91
C HIS A 31 -4.26 3.42 -10.19
N LEU A 32 -4.03 3.47 -8.88
CA LEU A 32 -4.16 4.71 -8.12
C LEU A 32 -3.19 5.78 -8.62
N SER A 33 -1.92 5.41 -8.84
CA SER A 33 -0.91 6.32 -9.38
C SER A 33 -1.29 6.85 -10.76
N LEU A 34 -1.74 5.98 -11.66
CA LEU A 34 -2.13 6.35 -13.02
C LEU A 34 -3.39 7.22 -13.03
N SER A 35 -4.39 6.90 -12.22
CA SER A 35 -5.61 7.69 -12.14
C SER A 35 -5.35 9.09 -11.57
N CYS A 36 -4.56 9.23 -10.50
CA CYS A 36 -4.20 10.53 -9.94
C CYS A 36 -3.32 11.37 -10.89
N THR A 37 -2.36 10.77 -11.59
CA THR A 37 -1.50 11.49 -12.56
C THR A 37 -2.22 11.83 -13.87
N SER A 38 -3.36 11.21 -14.14
CA SER A 38 -4.20 11.57 -15.29
C SER A 38 -4.97 12.87 -15.13
N GLU A 39 -5.16 13.34 -13.89
CA GLU A 39 -5.96 14.54 -13.60
C GLU A 39 -5.22 15.85 -13.87
N ALA A 40 -3.88 15.84 -13.82
CA ALA A 40 -3.06 17.02 -14.03
C ALA A 40 -1.84 16.70 -14.90
N VAL A 41 -1.51 17.59 -15.84
CA VAL A 41 -0.46 17.37 -16.86
C VAL A 41 0.93 17.27 -16.22
N ASP A 42 1.20 18.14 -15.24
CA ASP A 42 2.53 18.24 -14.59
C ASP A 42 2.61 17.50 -13.26
N SER A 43 1.61 16.67 -12.95
CA SER A 43 1.60 15.90 -11.71
C SER A 43 2.33 14.57 -11.89
N TYR A 44 2.95 14.12 -10.82
CA TYR A 44 3.66 12.85 -10.78
C TYR A 44 3.46 12.19 -9.41
N ALA A 45 3.53 10.87 -9.38
CA ALA A 45 3.35 10.07 -8.17
C ALA A 45 4.68 9.43 -7.76
N ILE A 46 4.88 9.24 -6.46
CA ILE A 46 5.98 8.44 -5.90
C ILE A 46 5.39 7.22 -5.22
N LEU A 47 5.84 6.03 -5.64
CA LEU A 47 5.50 4.75 -5.02
C LEU A 47 6.75 4.23 -4.30
N ILE A 48 6.68 4.04 -2.98
CA ILE A 48 7.75 3.48 -2.16
C ILE A 48 7.38 2.04 -1.80
N SER A 49 8.20 1.07 -2.20
CA SER A 49 7.98 -0.36 -1.93
C SER A 49 9.17 -0.98 -1.19
N PRO A 50 9.00 -1.98 -0.31
CA PRO A 50 10.11 -2.64 0.39
C PRO A 50 11.07 -3.36 -0.55
N SER A 51 10.53 -4.01 -1.59
CA SER A 51 11.28 -4.83 -2.54
C SER A 51 10.73 -4.63 -3.95
N ARG A 52 11.63 -4.36 -4.91
CA ARG A 52 11.28 -4.33 -6.34
C ARG A 52 10.92 -5.71 -6.84
N GLN A 53 11.64 -6.72 -6.36
CA GLN A 53 11.47 -8.09 -6.80
C GLN A 53 10.10 -8.62 -6.38
N ASP A 54 9.72 -8.40 -5.12
CA ASP A 54 8.45 -8.88 -4.57
C ASP A 54 7.27 -8.22 -5.28
N LEU A 55 7.36 -6.90 -5.51
CA LEU A 55 6.35 -6.17 -6.30
C LEU A 55 6.26 -6.72 -7.73
N THR A 56 7.40 -6.98 -8.38
CA THR A 56 7.43 -7.52 -9.75
C THR A 56 6.83 -8.92 -9.80
N VAL A 57 7.17 -9.77 -8.85
CA VAL A 57 6.62 -11.12 -8.72
C VAL A 57 5.12 -11.06 -8.47
N ALA A 58 4.65 -10.22 -7.54
CA ALA A 58 3.24 -10.04 -7.24
C ALA A 58 2.44 -9.54 -8.45
N LEU A 59 2.99 -8.59 -9.23
CA LEU A 59 2.36 -8.11 -10.47
C LEU A 59 2.30 -9.17 -11.56
N ARG A 60 3.37 -9.96 -11.72
CA ARG A 60 3.43 -11.08 -12.69
C ARG A 60 2.46 -12.19 -12.33
N GLN A 61 2.42 -12.58 -11.05
CA GLN A 61 1.53 -13.61 -10.54
C GLN A 61 0.07 -13.21 -10.71
N TYR A 62 -0.25 -11.94 -10.45
CA TYR A 62 -1.61 -11.46 -10.62
C TYR A 62 -2.03 -11.39 -12.10
N ASN A 63 -1.11 -11.03 -13.01
CA ASN A 63 -1.37 -10.98 -14.46
C ASN A 63 -2.58 -10.11 -14.84
N ASP A 64 -2.53 -8.84 -14.43
CA ASP A 64 -3.53 -7.81 -14.72
C ASP A 64 -3.72 -7.62 -16.24
N GLU A 65 -4.87 -8.03 -16.77
CA GLU A 65 -5.17 -7.94 -18.19
C GLU A 65 -5.14 -6.51 -18.71
N TRP A 66 -5.64 -5.56 -17.92
CA TRP A 66 -5.71 -4.17 -18.34
C TRP A 66 -4.30 -3.61 -18.53
N LEU A 67 -3.40 -3.84 -17.57
CA LEU A 67 -2.01 -3.39 -17.70
C LEU A 67 -1.31 -4.06 -18.88
N LYS A 68 -1.57 -5.35 -19.12
CA LYS A 68 -1.02 -6.08 -20.26
C LYS A 68 -1.47 -5.47 -21.60
N LEU A 69 -2.76 -5.15 -21.73
CA LEU A 69 -3.33 -4.58 -22.96
C LEU A 69 -2.98 -3.10 -23.16
N ASN A 70 -2.84 -2.33 -22.09
CA ASN A 70 -2.76 -0.88 -22.17
C ASN A 70 -1.35 -0.30 -21.95
N SER A 71 -0.42 -1.04 -21.34
CA SER A 71 0.93 -0.52 -21.02
C SER A 71 1.73 -0.06 -22.24
N GLY A 72 1.52 -0.67 -23.41
CA GLY A 72 2.14 -0.28 -24.68
C GLY A 72 1.50 0.93 -25.37
N LEU A 73 0.34 1.39 -24.91
CA LEU A 73 -0.34 2.54 -25.50
C LEU A 73 0.38 3.82 -25.07
N GLY A 74 0.65 4.73 -26.01
CA GLY A 74 1.38 5.97 -25.75
C GLY A 74 0.81 6.80 -24.59
N LYS A 75 -0.52 6.81 -24.43
CA LYS A 75 -1.20 7.49 -23.31
C LYS A 75 -0.82 6.90 -21.94
N VAL A 76 -0.87 5.59 -21.79
CA VAL A 76 -0.56 4.92 -20.51
C VAL A 76 0.95 4.89 -20.26
N SER A 77 1.75 4.74 -21.31
CA SER A 77 3.21 4.89 -21.22
C SER A 77 3.61 6.29 -20.71
N SER A 78 2.98 7.34 -21.24
CA SER A 78 3.17 8.73 -20.78
C SER A 78 2.68 8.99 -19.35
N LEU A 79 1.60 8.32 -18.92
CA LEU A 79 1.18 8.34 -17.51
C LEU A 79 2.18 7.61 -16.61
N SER A 80 2.65 6.44 -17.05
CA SER A 80 3.54 5.57 -16.28
C SER A 80 4.93 6.18 -16.09
N SER A 81 5.43 6.95 -17.06
CA SER A 81 6.69 7.69 -16.94
C SER A 81 6.67 8.75 -15.82
N ARG A 82 5.47 9.17 -15.40
CA ARG A 82 5.23 10.09 -14.28
C ARG A 82 5.02 9.36 -12.94
N VAL A 83 5.20 8.05 -12.89
CA VAL A 83 5.19 7.28 -11.64
C VAL A 83 6.61 6.86 -11.29
N LYS A 84 7.15 7.41 -10.20
CA LYS A 84 8.51 7.11 -9.73
C LYS A 84 8.46 6.01 -8.66
N LEU A 85 9.11 4.87 -8.92
CA LEU A 85 9.25 3.79 -7.95
C LEU A 85 10.55 3.95 -7.15
N LEU A 86 10.45 4.05 -5.83
CA LEU A 86 11.58 4.09 -4.88
C LEU A 86 11.54 2.87 -3.96
N LEU A 87 12.69 2.48 -3.42
CA LEU A 87 12.81 1.32 -2.52
C LEU A 87 12.97 1.76 -1.07
N LEU A 88 12.31 1.06 -0.14
CA LEU A 88 12.38 1.40 1.28
C LEU A 88 13.78 1.17 1.88
N SER A 89 14.53 0.19 1.35
CA SER A 89 15.90 -0.08 1.78
C SER A 89 16.82 1.12 1.57
N THR A 90 16.61 1.93 0.53
CA THR A 90 17.38 3.16 0.32
C THR A 90 16.98 4.29 1.28
N LEU A 91 15.84 4.17 1.96
CA LEU A 91 15.33 5.17 2.90
C LEU A 91 15.69 4.86 4.37
N THR A 92 16.00 3.61 4.70
CA THR A 92 16.24 3.21 6.10
C THR A 92 17.65 3.50 6.60
N SER A 93 18.64 3.67 5.71
CA SER A 93 20.00 4.11 6.08
C SER A 93 20.06 5.61 6.45
N ALA A 94 19.05 6.38 6.06
CA ALA A 94 18.93 7.81 6.33
C ALA A 94 17.46 8.11 6.65
N PHE A 95 17.08 7.98 7.92
CA PHE A 95 15.74 8.31 8.43
C PHE A 95 15.36 9.78 8.13
N MET A 96 14.97 10.05 6.89
CA MET A 96 14.13 11.14 6.38
C MET A 96 14.52 12.57 6.84
N PRO A 97 15.75 13.01 6.53
CA PRO A 97 15.84 14.27 5.76
C PRO A 97 16.71 14.15 4.50
N ALA A 98 17.69 13.24 4.48
CA ALA A 98 18.74 13.25 3.45
C ALA A 98 18.33 12.67 2.09
N ALA A 99 17.46 11.65 2.05
CA ALA A 99 17.03 11.06 0.78
C ALA A 99 16.20 12.06 -0.08
N PHE A 100 15.44 12.96 0.56
CA PHE A 100 14.74 14.06 -0.11
C PHE A 100 15.59 15.31 -0.33
N HIS A 101 16.85 15.33 0.13
CA HIS A 101 17.81 16.36 -0.31
C HIS A 101 18.28 16.14 -1.75
N THR A 102 17.93 15.00 -2.38
CA THR A 102 17.91 14.94 -3.83
C THR A 102 16.79 15.87 -4.32
N THR A 103 17.18 16.97 -4.97
CA THR A 103 16.30 18.04 -5.42
C THR A 103 15.25 17.50 -6.38
N LEU A 104 14.09 17.10 -5.86
CA LEU A 104 12.92 16.86 -6.68
C LEU A 104 12.58 18.17 -7.40
N ALA A 105 12.48 18.14 -8.73
CA ALA A 105 12.24 19.35 -9.54
C ALA A 105 10.88 20.01 -9.23
N SER A 106 9.91 19.23 -8.78
CA SER A 106 8.58 19.66 -8.34
C SER A 106 8.11 18.74 -7.22
N PRO A 107 7.12 19.12 -6.40
CA PRO A 107 6.55 18.22 -5.41
C PRO A 107 5.64 17.16 -6.06
N PRO A 108 5.58 15.94 -5.50
CA PRO A 108 4.66 14.91 -5.98
C PRO A 108 3.22 15.26 -5.59
N SER A 109 2.26 14.96 -6.47
CA SER A 109 0.83 15.07 -6.15
C SER A 109 0.33 13.89 -5.31
N LEU A 110 1.02 12.75 -5.39
CA LEU A 110 0.68 11.53 -4.66
C LEU A 110 1.94 10.84 -4.15
N LEU A 111 1.93 10.47 -2.86
CA LEU A 111 2.92 9.59 -2.26
C LEU A 111 2.24 8.32 -1.78
N ILE A 112 2.72 7.16 -2.22
CA ILE A 112 2.24 5.85 -1.82
C ILE A 112 3.33 5.13 -1.03
N LEU A 113 3.03 4.71 0.21
CA LEU A 113 3.80 3.68 0.90
C LEU A 113 3.13 2.32 0.64
N HIS A 114 3.87 1.40 0.04
CA HIS A 114 3.40 0.07 -0.29
C HIS A 114 4.11 -0.96 0.59
N GLU A 115 3.33 -1.80 1.26
CA GLU A 115 3.76 -2.94 2.09
C GLU A 115 4.87 -2.62 3.12
N PRO A 116 4.80 -1.51 3.90
CA PRO A 116 5.85 -1.23 4.87
C PRO A 116 5.94 -2.31 5.94
N SER A 117 4.85 -3.01 6.31
CA SER A 117 4.88 -4.15 7.25
C SER A 117 5.90 -5.23 6.88
N ALA A 118 6.23 -5.41 5.59
CA ALA A 118 7.25 -6.36 5.14
C ALA A 118 8.60 -6.13 5.83
N TYR A 119 8.95 -4.87 6.04
CA TYR A 119 10.18 -4.47 6.72
C TYR A 119 10.19 -4.85 8.21
N PHE A 120 9.02 -4.83 8.85
CA PHE A 120 8.86 -5.10 10.27
C PHE A 120 8.67 -6.59 10.58
N LEU A 121 8.17 -7.37 9.61
CA LEU A 121 7.91 -8.81 9.72
C LEU A 121 9.07 -9.69 9.25
N SER A 122 10.15 -9.10 8.72
CA SER A 122 11.24 -9.86 8.11
C SER A 122 11.83 -10.92 9.06
N SER A 123 11.93 -12.13 8.50
CA SER A 123 11.85 -13.45 9.15
C SER A 123 13.10 -13.92 9.86
N ASP A 124 14.12 -13.08 10.02
CA ASP A 124 15.44 -13.57 10.44
C ASP A 124 15.46 -14.08 11.90
N GLY A 125 14.35 -13.99 12.65
CA GLY A 125 14.16 -14.56 13.98
C GLY A 125 15.00 -13.90 15.08
N ILE A 126 16.15 -13.37 14.71
CA ILE A 126 17.18 -12.74 15.53
C ILE A 126 16.83 -11.25 15.79
N THR A 127 15.96 -10.65 14.97
CA THR A 127 15.70 -9.19 14.98
C THR A 127 14.31 -8.75 15.46
N SER A 128 13.44 -9.66 15.95
CA SER A 128 12.08 -9.28 16.37
C SER A 128 12.06 -8.22 17.49
N SER A 129 13.15 -8.11 18.26
CA SER A 129 13.33 -7.13 19.34
C SER A 129 13.69 -5.72 18.86
N LYS A 130 14.01 -5.51 17.56
CA LYS A 130 14.52 -4.22 17.08
C LYS A 130 13.43 -3.18 16.85
N TRP A 131 12.26 -3.62 16.41
CA TRP A 131 11.21 -2.73 15.95
C TRP A 131 10.12 -2.55 16.99
N THR A 132 9.61 -1.32 17.07
CA THR A 132 8.53 -0.95 17.97
C THR A 132 7.34 -0.41 17.19
N LEU A 133 6.18 -0.38 17.83
CA LEU A 133 5.00 0.32 17.32
C LEU A 133 5.36 1.77 16.94
N SER A 134 6.15 2.46 17.77
CA SER A 134 6.61 3.82 17.48
C SER A 134 7.48 3.91 16.23
N SER A 135 8.24 2.86 15.88
CA SER A 135 9.06 2.84 14.66
C SER A 135 8.17 2.83 13.40
N TYR A 136 7.11 2.02 13.39
CA TYR A 136 6.16 1.97 12.29
C TYR A 136 5.38 3.29 12.14
N LEU A 137 4.88 3.84 13.26
CA LEU A 137 4.16 5.11 13.24
C LEU A 137 5.09 6.27 12.82
N SER A 138 6.36 6.25 13.23
CA SER A 138 7.34 7.25 12.79
C SER A 138 7.55 7.22 11.29
N LEU A 139 7.58 6.05 10.66
CA LEU A 139 7.67 5.95 9.20
C LEU A 139 6.50 6.67 8.51
N ILE A 140 5.27 6.44 8.98
CA ILE A 140 4.06 7.10 8.46
C ILE A 140 4.14 8.62 8.67
N THR A 141 4.47 9.07 9.89
CA THR A 141 4.50 10.50 10.20
C THR A 141 5.62 11.22 9.45
N HIS A 142 6.78 10.60 9.27
CA HIS A 142 7.86 11.16 8.46
C HIS A 142 7.46 11.27 6.99
N ALA A 143 6.79 10.26 6.42
CA ALA A 143 6.32 10.31 5.04
C ALA A 143 5.28 11.43 4.83
N LEU A 144 4.30 11.54 5.74
CA LEU A 144 3.31 12.62 5.73
C LEU A 144 3.94 14.01 5.88
N SER A 145 4.90 14.15 6.80
CA SER A 145 5.59 15.42 7.05
C SER A 145 6.43 15.84 5.84
N SER A 146 7.14 14.88 5.23
CA SER A 146 7.94 15.11 4.02
C SER A 146 7.06 15.53 2.85
N LEU A 147 5.92 14.84 2.65
CA LEU A 147 4.95 15.20 1.62
C LEU A 147 4.39 16.61 1.86
N THR A 148 4.02 16.93 3.10
CA THR A 148 3.49 18.26 3.46
C THR A 148 4.53 19.35 3.20
N PHE A 149 5.79 19.10 3.55
CA PHE A 149 6.89 20.02 3.28
C PHE A 149 7.06 20.28 1.78
N LEU A 150 7.09 19.22 0.97
CA LEU A 150 7.21 19.32 -0.49
C LEU A 150 6.00 20.05 -1.09
N ALA A 151 4.78 19.69 -0.68
CA ALA A 151 3.54 20.29 -1.16
C ALA A 151 3.48 21.80 -0.89
N ARG A 152 3.97 22.25 0.28
CA ARG A 152 4.05 23.68 0.62
C ARG A 152 4.96 24.46 -0.31
N ALA A 153 6.06 23.85 -0.77
CA ALA A 153 7.00 24.51 -1.68
C ALA A 153 6.41 24.75 -3.08
N GLY A 154 5.58 23.82 -3.59
CA GLY A 154 4.95 23.97 -4.91
C GLY A 154 3.52 24.48 -4.90
N GLN A 155 2.94 24.81 -3.74
CA GLN A 155 1.54 25.27 -3.60
C GLN A 155 0.49 24.30 -4.18
N THR A 156 0.82 23.01 -4.30
CA THR A 156 -0.07 21.97 -4.83
C THR A 156 -0.69 21.16 -3.71
N ALA A 157 -1.95 20.76 -3.86
CA ALA A 157 -2.52 19.74 -3.00
C ALA A 157 -1.81 18.40 -3.25
N ALA A 158 -1.39 17.74 -2.19
CA ALA A 158 -0.77 16.42 -2.25
C ALA A 158 -1.56 15.42 -1.42
N SER A 159 -1.68 14.21 -1.95
CA SER A 159 -2.38 13.10 -1.31
C SER A 159 -1.39 12.02 -0.88
N PHE A 160 -1.70 11.34 0.21
CA PHE A 160 -0.92 10.24 0.76
C PHE A 160 -1.76 8.97 0.78
N ALA A 161 -1.19 7.86 0.34
CA ALA A 161 -1.82 6.55 0.46
C ALA A 161 -0.87 5.53 1.10
N LEU A 162 -1.41 4.68 1.97
CA LEU A 162 -0.71 3.55 2.57
C LEU A 162 -1.42 2.27 2.13
N PHE A 163 -0.70 1.38 1.46
CA PHE A 163 -1.16 0.04 1.12
C PHE A 163 -0.41 -0.96 1.99
N ASP A 164 -1.10 -1.74 2.81
CA ASP A 164 -0.46 -2.71 3.70
C ASP A 164 -1.40 -3.89 3.99
N SER A 165 -1.16 -5.01 3.29
CA SER A 165 -2.01 -6.20 3.33
C SER A 165 -1.93 -6.95 4.66
N ARG A 166 -0.81 -6.80 5.39
CA ARG A 166 -0.55 -7.50 6.66
C ARG A 166 -0.70 -6.61 7.88
N LEU A 167 -1.28 -5.43 7.72
CA LEU A 167 -1.41 -4.47 8.81
C LEU A 167 -2.18 -5.01 10.02
N ASP A 168 -3.19 -5.86 9.79
CA ASP A 168 -3.98 -6.49 10.84
C ASP A 168 -3.19 -7.59 11.59
N GLN A 169 -2.22 -8.22 10.92
CA GLN A 169 -1.36 -9.27 11.49
C GLN A 169 -0.14 -8.66 12.20
N LEU A 170 0.21 -7.42 11.89
CA LEU A 170 1.38 -6.75 12.43
C LEU A 170 1.13 -6.37 13.89
N ARG A 171 1.86 -7.04 14.79
CA ARG A 171 1.89 -6.72 16.22
C ARG A 171 3.30 -6.37 16.63
N LEU A 172 3.48 -5.21 17.27
CA LEU A 172 4.79 -4.69 17.65
C LEU A 172 4.82 -4.31 19.13
N PRO A 173 5.97 -4.42 19.81
CA PRO A 173 6.12 -3.96 21.18
C PRO A 173 6.06 -2.42 21.24
N MET A 174 5.50 -1.88 22.34
CA MET A 174 5.50 -0.43 22.56
C MET A 174 6.90 0.11 22.86
N VAL A 175 7.68 -0.65 23.64
CA VAL A 175 9.01 -0.26 24.13
C VAL A 175 10.04 -1.29 23.69
N LYS A 176 11.23 -0.85 23.32
CA LYS A 176 12.35 -1.74 23.01
C LYS A 176 12.76 -2.48 24.28
N GLN A 177 12.91 -3.80 24.19
CA GLN A 177 13.48 -4.54 25.32
C GLN A 177 14.96 -4.16 25.47
N PRO A 178 15.44 -3.88 26.69
CA PRO A 178 16.84 -3.61 26.93
C PRO A 178 17.67 -4.83 26.50
N THR A 179 18.65 -4.59 25.62
CA THR A 179 19.58 -5.63 25.17
C THR A 179 20.58 -5.88 26.31
N TYR A 180 20.29 -6.87 27.16
CA TYR A 180 21.23 -7.26 28.21
C TYR A 180 22.39 -8.01 27.56
N ARG A 181 23.61 -7.53 27.77
CA ARG A 181 24.85 -8.10 27.19
C ARG A 181 25.56 -9.08 28.14
N GLY A 182 24.90 -9.51 29.21
CA GLY A 182 25.47 -10.42 30.21
C GLY A 182 25.09 -11.88 29.95
N ASP A 183 26.08 -12.77 30.09
CA ASP A 183 26.04 -14.24 29.99
C ASP A 183 25.19 -14.94 31.08
N ASP A 184 24.26 -14.23 31.71
CA ASP A 184 23.44 -14.82 32.76
C ASP A 184 22.28 -15.60 32.11
N ASP A 185 22.32 -16.92 32.27
CA ASP A 185 21.33 -17.96 31.89
C ASP A 185 19.96 -17.77 32.59
N ASP A 186 19.38 -16.58 32.46
CA ASP A 186 18.09 -16.25 33.08
C ASP A 186 16.96 -16.47 32.06
N ASP A 187 16.59 -17.75 31.92
CA ASP A 187 15.58 -18.30 31.00
C ASP A 187 14.13 -17.82 31.28
N ASN A 188 13.95 -16.89 32.24
CA ASN A 188 12.62 -16.53 32.76
C ASN A 188 12.18 -15.09 32.44
N ARG A 189 12.68 -14.50 31.36
CA ARG A 189 12.24 -13.16 30.94
C ARG A 189 10.84 -13.21 30.32
N ALA A 190 9.92 -12.43 30.89
CA ALA A 190 8.58 -12.27 30.34
C ALA A 190 8.64 -11.73 28.89
N ALA A 191 7.91 -12.38 27.98
CA ALA A 191 7.78 -11.95 26.59
C ALA A 191 7.21 -10.52 26.50
N PRO A 192 7.65 -9.69 25.53
CA PRO A 192 7.16 -8.32 25.41
C PRO A 192 5.68 -8.31 25.00
N ARG A 193 4.91 -7.39 25.59
CA ARG A 193 3.52 -7.16 25.18
C ARG A 193 3.46 -6.59 23.77
N LEU A 194 2.82 -7.31 22.86
CA LEU A 194 2.67 -6.91 21.46
C LEU A 194 1.30 -6.25 21.20
N GLU A 195 1.33 -5.04 20.66
CA GLU A 195 0.15 -4.24 20.32
C GLU A 195 -0.15 -4.31 18.82
N PRO A 196 -1.43 -4.43 18.41
CA PRO A 196 -1.82 -4.42 17.00
C PRO A 196 -1.59 -3.02 16.40
N VAL A 197 -0.83 -2.95 15.31
CA VAL A 197 -0.41 -1.67 14.70
C VAL A 197 -1.59 -0.94 14.04
N PHE A 198 -2.51 -1.65 13.41
CA PHE A 198 -3.68 -1.08 12.73
C PHE A 198 -4.44 -0.06 13.59
N ASN A 199 -4.69 -0.40 14.86
CA ASN A 199 -5.46 0.42 15.79
C ASN A 199 -4.89 1.84 15.99
N PHE A 200 -3.58 1.99 15.84
CA PHE A 200 -2.88 3.25 15.96
C PHE A 200 -2.66 3.92 14.59
N ALA A 201 -2.32 3.14 13.58
CA ALA A 201 -2.07 3.63 12.22
C ALA A 201 -3.31 4.27 11.60
N GLN A 202 -4.49 3.67 11.78
CA GLN A 202 -5.74 4.19 11.19
C GLN A 202 -6.04 5.65 11.55
N LYS A 203 -5.57 6.12 12.71
CA LYS A 203 -5.79 7.50 13.20
C LYS A 203 -5.18 8.58 12.30
N TYR A 204 -4.25 8.21 11.42
CA TYR A 204 -3.60 9.12 10.48
C TYR A 204 -4.34 9.25 9.14
N PHE A 205 -5.40 8.47 8.91
CA PHE A 205 -6.07 8.36 7.62
C PHE A 205 -7.51 8.83 7.69
N GLU A 206 -7.93 9.61 6.68
CA GLU A 206 -9.31 10.07 6.50
C GLU A 206 -10.18 8.94 5.95
N TRP A 207 -9.65 8.22 4.96
CA TRP A 207 -10.35 7.13 4.29
C TRP A 207 -9.62 5.81 4.54
N ILE A 208 -10.40 4.76 4.82
CA ILE A 208 -9.89 3.42 5.05
C ILE A 208 -10.62 2.48 4.11
N ILE A 209 -9.87 1.71 3.35
CA ILE A 209 -10.35 0.65 2.48
C ILE A 209 -9.91 -0.67 3.09
N VAL A 210 -10.89 -1.53 3.34
CA VAL A 210 -10.66 -2.91 3.77
C VAL A 210 -11.01 -3.82 2.62
N ALA A 211 -10.00 -4.50 2.08
CA ALA A 211 -10.19 -5.51 1.04
C ALA A 211 -10.13 -6.90 1.67
N ASP A 212 -11.19 -7.66 1.53
CA ASP A 212 -11.31 -9.02 2.05
C ASP A 212 -11.56 -10.02 0.90
N GLU A 213 -11.12 -11.26 1.11
CA GLU A 213 -11.41 -12.40 0.24
C GLU A 213 -12.55 -13.20 0.88
N GLU A 214 -13.65 -13.37 0.16
CA GLU A 214 -14.67 -14.32 0.61
C GLU A 214 -14.09 -15.73 0.54
N VAL A 215 -14.38 -16.54 1.56
CA VAL A 215 -13.99 -17.95 1.56
C VAL A 215 -14.70 -18.61 0.37
N PRO A 216 -13.95 -19.19 -0.60
CA PRO A 216 -14.54 -19.72 -1.81
C PRO A 216 -15.53 -20.84 -1.46
N SER A 217 -16.71 -20.79 -2.07
CA SER A 217 -17.63 -21.92 -2.02
C SER A 217 -17.00 -23.08 -2.81
N VAL A 218 -17.23 -24.34 -2.39
CA VAL A 218 -16.60 -25.55 -2.95
C VAL A 218 -16.82 -25.71 -4.47
N HIS A 219 -17.76 -24.96 -5.05
CA HIS A 219 -18.13 -25.05 -6.46
C HIS A 219 -17.74 -23.83 -7.30
N GLU A 220 -17.14 -22.79 -6.72
CA GLU A 220 -16.76 -21.60 -7.47
C GLU A 220 -15.29 -21.62 -7.88
N THR A 221 -15.04 -21.58 -9.19
CA THR A 221 -13.70 -21.40 -9.77
C THR A 221 -13.20 -19.96 -9.65
N ARG A 222 -14.09 -19.02 -9.31
CA ARG A 222 -13.79 -17.60 -9.17
C ARG A 222 -13.71 -17.22 -7.70
N LYS A 223 -12.71 -16.43 -7.36
CA LYS A 223 -12.54 -15.85 -6.03
C LYS A 223 -13.37 -14.58 -5.95
N LYS A 224 -14.40 -14.57 -5.11
CA LYS A 224 -15.15 -13.35 -4.83
C LYS A 224 -14.37 -12.50 -3.83
N LYS A 225 -14.28 -11.21 -4.14
CA LYS A 225 -13.54 -10.20 -3.39
C LYS A 225 -14.49 -9.07 -3.03
N ILE A 226 -14.35 -8.58 -1.80
CA ILE A 226 -15.11 -7.44 -1.31
C ILE A 226 -14.14 -6.36 -0.89
N MET A 227 -14.48 -5.12 -1.20
CA MET A 227 -13.77 -3.94 -0.72
C MET A 227 -14.76 -2.96 -0.11
N VAL A 228 -14.53 -2.61 1.14
CA VAL A 228 -15.40 -1.69 1.88
C VAL A 228 -14.64 -0.40 2.14
N LEU A 229 -15.23 0.71 1.72
CA LEU A 229 -14.76 2.06 1.98
C LEU A 229 -15.40 2.59 3.26
N HIS A 230 -14.56 2.96 4.21
CA HIS A 230 -14.93 3.62 5.45
C HIS A 230 -14.37 5.03 5.48
N ARG A 231 -15.15 5.95 6.06
CA ARG A 231 -14.64 7.25 6.46
C ARG A 231 -14.25 7.18 7.93
N ASN A 232 -13.03 7.57 8.27
CA ASN A 232 -12.59 7.59 9.65
C ASN A 232 -13.16 8.81 10.41
N GLY A 233 -13.67 8.60 11.62
CA GLY A 233 -14.27 9.64 12.45
C GLY A 233 -15.38 9.13 13.37
N PRO A 234 -15.90 9.97 14.29
CA PRO A 234 -16.92 9.58 15.28
C PRO A 234 -18.25 9.12 14.64
N ASN A 235 -18.54 9.61 13.43
CA ASN A 235 -19.70 9.22 12.63
C ASN A 235 -19.30 8.32 11.43
N GLY A 236 -18.12 7.71 11.51
CA GLY A 236 -17.54 6.92 10.44
C GLY A 236 -18.24 5.58 10.25
N GLY A 237 -19.19 5.51 9.32
CA GLY A 237 -19.79 4.26 8.84
C GLY A 237 -19.11 3.72 7.59
N SER A 238 -19.51 2.52 7.17
CA SER A 238 -19.28 2.08 5.79
C SER A 238 -19.99 3.03 4.84
N VAL A 239 -19.25 3.59 3.88
CA VAL A 239 -19.77 4.55 2.89
C VAL A 239 -20.13 3.82 1.60
N LYS A 240 -19.29 2.88 1.18
CA LYS A 240 -19.48 2.17 -0.09
C LYS A 240 -18.86 0.78 0.00
N THR A 241 -19.56 -0.20 -0.55
CA THR A 241 -19.05 -1.56 -0.72
C THR A 241 -18.92 -1.84 -2.22
N TRP A 242 -17.82 -2.47 -2.58
CA TRP A 242 -17.57 -2.94 -3.93
C TRP A 242 -17.32 -4.43 -3.89
N GLU A 243 -17.88 -5.14 -4.85
CA GLU A 243 -17.69 -6.56 -5.01
C GLU A 243 -17.16 -6.81 -6.42
N TRP A 244 -16.20 -7.71 -6.55
CA TRP A 244 -15.77 -8.23 -7.84
C TRP A 244 -15.43 -9.70 -7.70
N SER A 245 -15.37 -10.40 -8.83
CA SER A 245 -14.80 -11.74 -8.88
C SER A 245 -13.50 -11.72 -9.66
N GLU A 246 -12.53 -12.47 -9.17
CA GLU A 246 -11.26 -12.74 -9.81
C GLU A 246 -11.28 -14.18 -10.30
N GLY A 247 -10.94 -14.41 -11.57
CA GLY A 247 -10.92 -15.75 -12.10
C GLY A 247 -10.27 -15.80 -13.46
N HIS A 248 -9.96 -17.04 -13.86
CA HIS A 248 -9.40 -17.34 -15.16
C HIS A 248 -10.52 -17.70 -16.14
N ASP A 249 -10.38 -17.24 -17.38
CA ASP A 249 -11.31 -17.63 -18.44
C ASP A 249 -11.00 -19.08 -18.86
N ILE A 250 -11.91 -19.99 -18.55
CA ILE A 250 -11.71 -21.45 -18.73
C ILE A 250 -11.58 -21.81 -20.24
N GLY A 251 -11.94 -20.89 -21.13
CA GLY A 251 -11.98 -21.12 -22.58
C GLY A 251 -10.63 -21.05 -23.32
N ASN A 252 -9.51 -20.73 -22.67
CA ASN A 252 -8.22 -20.56 -23.39
C ASN A 252 -7.06 -21.27 -22.67
N LEU A 253 -6.85 -22.54 -23.00
CA LEU A 253 -5.84 -23.41 -22.38
C LEU A 253 -4.39 -23.05 -22.74
N ASP A 254 -4.16 -22.28 -23.81
CA ASP A 254 -2.81 -22.01 -24.34
C ASP A 254 -2.22 -20.66 -23.89
N ALA A 255 -2.97 -19.84 -23.15
CA ALA A 255 -2.51 -18.54 -22.66
C ALA A 255 -2.42 -18.54 -21.13
N TRP A 256 -1.35 -17.95 -20.58
CA TRP A 256 -1.27 -17.63 -19.15
C TRP A 256 -2.52 -16.83 -18.77
N PRO A 257 -3.39 -17.38 -17.92
CA PRO A 257 -4.73 -16.84 -17.81
C PRO A 257 -4.64 -15.48 -17.11
N ALA A 258 -5.12 -14.44 -17.79
CA ALA A 258 -5.16 -13.10 -17.24
C ALA A 258 -6.24 -13.02 -16.18
N THR A 259 -5.96 -12.34 -15.07
CA THR A 259 -6.97 -12.11 -14.06
C THR A 259 -7.87 -10.98 -14.53
N ARG A 260 -9.14 -11.32 -14.76
CA ARG A 260 -10.19 -10.37 -15.15
C ARG A 260 -10.95 -9.90 -13.93
N LEU A 261 -11.29 -8.61 -13.92
CA LEU A 261 -12.15 -8.01 -12.91
C LEU A 261 -13.57 -7.93 -13.46
N PHE A 262 -14.49 -8.63 -12.81
CA PHE A 262 -15.91 -8.59 -13.14
C PHE A 262 -16.65 -7.75 -12.10
N TRP A 263 -17.17 -6.61 -12.52
CA TRP A 263 -18.01 -5.75 -11.69
C TRP A 263 -19.48 -6.15 -11.87
N PRO A 264 -20.27 -6.28 -10.80
CA PRO A 264 -21.71 -6.42 -10.92
C PRO A 264 -22.28 -5.17 -11.61
N SER A 265 -23.11 -5.39 -12.63
CA SER A 265 -23.83 -4.35 -13.36
C SER A 265 -24.91 -3.70 -12.50
#